data_AF-A0A7G9QAJ9-F1
#
_entry.id   AF-A0A7G9QAJ9-F1
#
_cell.length_a   1.000
_cell.length_b   1.000
_cell.length_c   1.000
_cell.angle_alpha   90.00
_cell.angle_beta   90.00
_cell.angle_gamma   90.00
#
_symmetry.space_group_name_H-M   'P 1'
#
loop_
_entity.id
_entity.type
_entity.pdbx_description
1 polymer ?
#
loop_
_entity_poly.entity_id
_entity_poly.type
_entity_poly.pdbx_seq_one_letter_code
_entity_poly.pdbx_strand_id
1 'polypeptide(L)'
;MFNDPFSFYGRIRRTEYALTIIIYYIFYFFVMVFQNNATFGDWIGIILLLPIYLVISQGAKRCHDLGKSGWWQLVPFYGFAMLFSSGDYGPNEYGDNPKGEGNESYDEFGYDVKTGKMMDVNGNASQLGEEIKAE
;
A
#
# COMPACT_ATOMS: atom_id res chain seq x y z
N MET A 1 -1.91 9.60 1.47
CA MET A 1 -0.45 9.42 1.50
C MET A 1 -0.10 9.03 2.92
N PHE A 2 0.39 7.79 3.13
CA PHE A 2 0.46 7.06 4.41
C PHE A 2 -0.88 6.92 5.15
N ASN A 3 -1.77 6.08 4.64
CA ASN A 3 -2.89 5.60 5.44
C ASN A 3 -2.39 4.49 6.37
N ASP A 4 -2.51 4.72 7.68
CA ASP A 4 -2.19 3.79 8.77
C ASP A 4 -0.76 3.20 8.73
N PRO A 5 0.30 3.99 8.95
CA PRO A 5 1.69 3.53 8.77
C PRO A 5 2.08 2.36 9.68
N PHE A 6 1.41 2.19 10.81
CA PHE A 6 1.65 1.11 11.77
C PHE A 6 0.82 -0.16 11.51
N SER A 7 -0.09 -0.14 10.54
CA SER A 7 -0.89 -1.29 10.16
C SER A 7 -0.17 -2.16 9.12
N PHE A 8 -0.42 -3.46 9.15
CA PHE A 8 0.02 -4.42 8.13
C PHE A 8 -0.97 -4.56 6.98
N TYR A 9 -2.18 -4.04 7.12
CA TYR A 9 -3.27 -4.21 6.16
C TYR A 9 -3.30 -3.12 5.10
N GLY A 10 -3.62 -3.50 3.87
CA GLY A 10 -3.71 -2.60 2.73
C GLY A 10 -2.48 -2.63 1.83
N ARG A 11 -2.43 -1.68 0.90
CA ARG A 11 -1.44 -1.58 -0.18
C ARG A 11 -0.76 -0.21 -0.16
N ILE A 12 0.54 -0.18 -0.44
CA ILE A 12 1.29 1.07 -0.56
C ILE A 12 2.07 1.16 -1.87
N ARG A 13 2.26 2.39 -2.31
CA ARG A 13 3.01 2.70 -3.53
C ARG A 13 4.51 2.71 -3.27
N ARG A 14 5.29 2.63 -4.35
CA ARG A 14 6.76 2.71 -4.31
C ARG A 14 7.28 3.96 -3.62
N THR A 15 6.63 5.11 -3.83
CA THR A 15 7.05 6.40 -3.24
C THR A 15 6.92 6.40 -1.72
N GLU A 16 5.84 5.83 -1.20
CA GLU A 16 5.62 5.70 0.24
C GLU A 16 6.64 4.73 0.84
N TYR A 17 6.82 3.57 0.22
CA TYR A 17 7.83 2.60 0.64
C TYR A 17 9.26 3.18 0.63
N ALA A 18 9.64 3.90 -0.44
CA ALA A 18 10.94 4.55 -0.55
C ALA A 18 11.14 5.63 0.51
N LEU A 19 10.11 6.43 0.82
CA LEU A 19 10.20 7.43 1.89
C LEU A 19 10.38 6.77 3.26
N THR A 20 9.69 5.66 3.55
CA THR A 20 9.90 4.90 4.79
C THR A 20 11.34 4.42 4.92
N ILE A 21 11.93 3.90 3.84
CA ILE A 21 13.33 3.47 3.83
C ILE A 21 14.27 4.66 4.08
N ILE A 22 14.03 5.80 3.43
CA ILE A 22 14.84 7.02 3.62
C ILE A 22 14.77 7.48 5.08
N ILE A 23 13.58 7.55 5.66
CA ILE A 23 13.38 7.93 7.08
C ILE A 23 14.11 6.96 8.01
N TYR A 24 14.03 5.64 7.73
CA TYR A 24 14.75 4.63 8.48
C TYR A 24 16.27 4.86 8.45
N TYR A 25 16.85 5.12 7.28
CA TYR A 25 18.30 5.37 7.16
C TYR A 25 18.73 6.67 7.84
N ILE A 26 17.92 7.73 7.76
CA ILE A 26 18.19 8.98 8.50
C ILE A 26 18.19 8.71 10.00
N PHE A 27 17.19 7.98 10.50
CA PHE A 27 17.10 7.63 11.92
C PHE A 27 18.29 6.76 12.36
N TYR A 28 18.62 5.74 11.56
CA TYR A 28 19.76 4.86 11.79
C TYR A 28 21.09 5.64 11.83
N PHE A 29 21.28 6.61 10.94
CA PHE A 29 22.45 7.49 10.95
C PHE A 29 22.60 8.22 12.29
N PHE A 30 21.53 8.82 12.82
CA PHE A 30 21.59 9.48 14.13
C PHE A 30 21.90 8.50 15.26
N VAL A 31 21.31 7.31 15.26
CA VAL A 31 21.62 6.26 16.24
C VAL A 31 23.11 5.94 16.25
N MET A 32 23.72 5.77 15.08
CA MET A 32 25.16 5.50 14.93
C MET A 32 26.04 6.66 15.42
N VAL A 33 25.61 7.90 15.23
CA VAL A 33 26.33 9.09 15.73
C VAL A 33 26.33 9.15 17.26
N PHE A 34 25.20 8.83 17.89
CA PHE A 34 25.04 8.93 19.34
C PHE A 34 25.44 7.66 20.10
N GLN A 35 25.86 6.59 19.42
CA GLN A 35 26.03 5.28 20.05
C GLN A 35 27.08 5.24 21.18
N ASN A 36 28.10 6.10 21.11
CA ASN A 36 29.18 6.16 22.10
C ASN A 36 28.82 6.99 23.34
N ASN A 37 27.62 7.57 23.38
CA ASN A 37 27.16 8.30 24.56
C ASN A 37 26.62 7.29 25.59
N ALA A 38 27.21 7.26 26.79
CA ALA A 38 26.89 6.29 27.84
C ALA A 38 25.40 6.25 28.20
N THR A 39 24.70 7.38 28.14
CA THR A 39 23.27 7.44 28.44
C THR A 39 22.41 6.90 27.29
N PHE A 40 22.81 7.13 26.04
CA PHE A 40 22.03 6.65 24.88
C PHE A 40 22.34 5.20 24.52
N GLY A 41 23.58 4.74 24.72
CA GLY A 41 24.06 3.40 24.42
C GLY A 41 23.13 2.29 24.92
N ASP A 42 22.73 2.38 26.19
CA ASP A 42 21.86 1.39 26.85
C ASP A 42 20.44 1.33 26.25
N TRP A 43 19.96 2.42 25.65
CA TRP A 43 18.59 2.52 25.12
C TRP A 43 18.49 2.29 23.60
N ILE A 44 19.61 2.20 22.88
CA ILE A 44 19.64 2.07 21.41
C ILE A 44 18.76 0.92 20.91
N GLY A 45 18.81 -0.24 21.58
CA GLY A 45 18.02 -1.41 21.18
C GLY A 45 16.52 -1.10 21.17
N ILE A 46 16.01 -0.41 22.19
CA ILE A 46 14.60 -0.05 22.33
C ILE A 46 14.23 1.05 21.33
N ILE A 47 15.09 2.05 21.17
CA ILE A 47 14.92 3.17 20.23
C ILE A 47 14.79 2.66 18.78
N LEU A 48 15.50 1.60 18.43
CA LEU A 48 15.45 0.99 17.10
C LEU A 48 14.21 0.12 16.83
N LEU A 49 13.47 -0.32 17.85
CA LEU A 49 12.29 -1.19 17.63
C LEU A 49 11.19 -0.49 16.81
N LEU A 50 10.91 0.78 17.10
CA LEU A 50 9.88 1.54 16.43
C LEU A 50 10.15 1.73 14.91
N PRO A 51 11.32 2.23 14.47
CA PRO A 51 11.60 2.39 13.05
C PRO A 51 11.71 1.04 12.33
N ILE A 52 12.20 -0.02 13.00
CA ILE A 52 12.21 -1.38 12.43
C ILE A 52 10.78 -1.87 12.20
N TYR A 53 9.89 -1.72 13.19
CA TYR A 53 8.48 -2.09 13.05
C TYR A 53 7.83 -1.36 11.87
N LEU A 54 8.08 -0.07 11.71
CA LEU A 54 7.59 0.71 10.57
C LEU A 54 8.10 0.20 9.22
N VAL A 55 9.38 -0.18 9.11
CA VAL A 55 9.91 -0.74 7.86
C VAL A 55 9.25 -2.07 7.53
N ILE A 56 9.02 -2.92 8.53
CA ILE A 56 8.39 -4.24 8.33
C ILE A 56 6.91 -4.10 7.97
N SER A 57 6.17 -3.19 8.60
CA SER A 57 4.76 -2.95 8.30
C SER A 57 4.57 -2.40 6.89
N GLN A 58 5.38 -1.42 6.49
CA GLN A 58 5.35 -0.85 5.15
C GLN A 58 5.86 -1.85 4.10
N GLY A 59 6.90 -2.62 4.42
CA GLY A 59 7.38 -3.71 3.56
C GLY A 59 6.31 -4.76 3.28
N ALA A 60 5.52 -5.14 4.28
CA ALA A 60 4.38 -6.04 4.11
C ALA A 60 3.33 -5.46 3.15
N LYS A 61 2.94 -4.20 3.36
CA LYS A 61 2.01 -3.47 2.47
C LYS A 61 2.53 -3.34 1.04
N ARG A 62 3.85 -3.25 0.84
CA ARG A 62 4.46 -3.22 -0.49
C ARG A 62 4.44 -4.60 -1.15
N CYS A 63 4.65 -5.67 -0.39
CA CYS A 63 4.46 -7.04 -0.88
C CYS A 63 3.00 -7.27 -1.31
N HIS A 64 2.05 -6.82 -0.50
CA HIS A 64 0.62 -6.87 -0.80
C HIS A 64 0.26 -6.12 -2.09
N ASP A 65 0.89 -4.97 -2.32
CA ASP A 65 0.72 -4.25 -3.58
C ASP A 65 1.27 -5.02 -4.79
N LEU A 66 2.20 -5.97 -4.60
CA LEU A 66 2.71 -6.86 -5.65
C LEU A 66 1.93 -8.19 -5.74
N GLY A 67 0.81 -8.33 -5.03
CA GLY A 67 0.03 -9.57 -4.97
C GLY A 67 0.78 -10.71 -4.28
N LYS A 68 1.69 -10.40 -3.34
CA LYS A 68 2.46 -11.37 -2.57
C LYS A 68 2.17 -11.21 -1.08
N SER A 69 2.33 -12.29 -0.31
CA SER A 69 2.20 -12.23 1.14
C SER A 69 3.30 -11.35 1.76
N GLY A 70 3.00 -10.70 2.89
CA GLY A 70 3.93 -9.80 3.59
C GLY A 70 5.27 -10.44 4.02
N TRP A 71 5.37 -11.77 4.02
CA TRP A 71 6.59 -12.51 4.33
C TRP A 71 7.63 -12.50 3.20
N TRP A 72 7.25 -12.12 1.98
CA TRP A 72 8.17 -12.04 0.84
C TRP A 72 9.31 -11.04 1.05
N GLN A 73 9.13 -10.05 1.95
CA GLN A 73 10.21 -9.12 2.31
C GLN A 73 11.43 -9.80 2.95
N LEU A 74 11.29 -11.02 3.50
CA LEU A 74 12.40 -11.80 4.06
C LEU A 74 13.22 -12.53 2.99
N VAL A 75 12.71 -12.63 1.76
CA VAL A 75 13.42 -13.26 0.65
C VAL A 75 14.62 -12.38 0.27
N PRO A 76 15.85 -12.92 0.25
CA PRO A 76 17.03 -12.16 -0.13
C PRO A 76 16.83 -11.46 -1.47
N PHE A 77 17.31 -10.22 -1.57
CA PHE A 77 17.21 -9.34 -2.76
C PHE A 77 15.78 -8.92 -3.18
N TYR A 78 14.71 -9.43 -2.56
CA TYR A 78 13.35 -9.03 -2.91
C TYR A 78 13.06 -7.55 -2.63
N GLY A 79 13.81 -6.93 -1.72
CA GLY A 79 13.80 -5.47 -1.51
C GLY A 79 14.03 -4.65 -2.78
N PHE A 80 14.88 -5.13 -3.70
CA PHE A 80 15.09 -4.47 -4.98
C PHE A 80 13.86 -4.59 -5.88
N ALA A 81 13.23 -5.78 -5.93
CA ALA A 81 11.97 -5.95 -6.65
C ALA A 81 10.87 -5.03 -6.10
N MET A 82 10.79 -4.86 -4.77
CA MET A 82 9.84 -3.94 -4.14
C MET A 82 10.04 -2.47 -4.53
N LEU A 83 11.28 -2.04 -4.74
CA LEU A 83 11.63 -0.68 -5.18
C LEU A 83 11.33 -0.46 -6.68
N PHE A 84 11.60 -1.45 -7.52
CA PHE A 84 11.58 -1.29 -8.98
C PHE A 84 10.37 -1.92 -9.70
N SER A 85 9.58 -2.77 -9.04
CA SER A 85 8.41 -3.44 -9.65
C SER A 85 7.12 -2.63 -9.50
N SER A 86 6.27 -2.62 -10.54
CA SER A 86 4.96 -1.96 -10.50
C SER A 86 4.03 -2.76 -9.60
N GLY A 87 3.09 -2.07 -8.97
CA GLY A 87 2.00 -2.72 -8.26
C GLY A 87 1.13 -3.55 -9.19
N ASP A 88 0.35 -4.43 -8.60
CA ASP A 88 -0.69 -5.21 -9.24
C ASP A 88 -1.81 -4.32 -9.77
N TYR A 89 -2.35 -4.65 -10.94
CA TYR A 89 -3.38 -3.85 -11.60
C TYR A 89 -4.77 -4.17 -11.03
N GLY A 90 -5.58 -3.14 -10.80
CA GLY A 90 -6.90 -3.29 -10.19
C GLY A 90 -6.87 -3.77 -8.74
N PRO A 91 -8.04 -4.14 -8.19
CA PRO A 91 -8.17 -4.64 -6.83
C PRO A 91 -7.59 -6.04 -6.69
N ASN A 92 -6.96 -6.32 -5.54
CA ASN A 92 -6.48 -7.65 -5.19
C ASN A 92 -6.96 -8.07 -3.79
N GLU A 93 -6.52 -9.22 -3.29
CA GLU A 93 -6.92 -9.75 -1.98
C GLU A 93 -6.60 -8.83 -0.79
N TYR A 94 -5.70 -7.87 -0.98
CA TYR A 94 -5.28 -6.89 0.03
C TYR A 94 -5.95 -5.52 -0.14
N GLY A 95 -6.85 -5.38 -1.12
CA GLY A 95 -7.67 -4.20 -1.36
C GLY A 95 -7.45 -3.55 -2.72
N ASP A 96 -8.12 -2.41 -2.88
CA ASP A 96 -8.13 -1.63 -4.12
C ASP A 96 -6.74 -1.10 -4.50
N ASN A 97 -6.52 -0.90 -5.81
CA ASN A 97 -5.28 -0.32 -6.31
C ASN A 97 -5.09 1.07 -5.70
N PRO A 98 -3.97 1.34 -5.01
CA PRO A 98 -3.70 2.64 -4.41
C PRO A 98 -3.52 3.78 -5.43
N LYS A 99 -3.47 3.46 -6.73
CA LYS A 99 -3.50 4.46 -7.82
C LYS A 99 -4.90 4.73 -8.39
N GLY A 100 -5.92 3.95 -8.05
CA GLY A 100 -7.23 4.00 -8.69
C GLY A 100 -7.31 3.20 -10.00
N GLU A 101 -6.17 2.87 -10.62
CA GLU A 101 -6.12 2.15 -11.91
C GLU A 101 -6.78 0.76 -11.80
N GLY A 102 -7.86 0.55 -12.54
CA GLY A 102 -8.57 -0.74 -12.62
C GLY A 102 -9.49 -1.05 -11.43
N ASN A 103 -9.78 -0.07 -10.56
CA ASN A 103 -10.74 -0.24 -9.45
C ASN A 103 -12.20 -0.11 -9.89
N GLU A 104 -12.43 0.36 -11.11
CA GLU A 104 -13.75 0.58 -11.69
C GLU A 104 -14.48 -0.77 -11.88
N SER A 105 -15.77 -0.82 -11.54
CA SER A 105 -16.63 -1.97 -11.87
C SER A 105 -17.54 -1.73 -13.08
N TYR A 106 -17.34 -0.59 -13.76
CA TYR A 106 -18.08 -0.23 -14.96
C TYR A 106 -17.31 -0.65 -16.20
N ASP A 107 -18.00 -1.17 -17.20
CA ASP A 107 -17.42 -1.38 -18.52
C ASP A 107 -17.31 -0.05 -19.31
N GLU A 108 -16.71 -0.10 -20.50
CA GLU A 108 -16.54 1.06 -21.38
C GLU A 108 -17.88 1.75 -21.76
N PHE A 109 -19.01 1.05 -21.59
CA PHE A 109 -20.35 1.56 -21.86
C PHE A 109 -21.06 2.07 -20.58
N GLY A 110 -20.37 2.08 -19.44
CA GLY A 110 -20.92 2.51 -18.15
C GLY A 110 -21.74 1.43 -17.44
N TYR A 111 -21.71 0.18 -17.87
CA TYR A 111 -22.44 -0.92 -17.21
C TYR A 111 -21.70 -1.42 -15.98
N ASP A 112 -22.34 -1.32 -14.81
CA ASP A 112 -21.81 -1.83 -13.56
C ASP A 112 -22.00 -3.34 -13.45
N VAL A 113 -20.90 -4.08 -13.51
CA VAL A 113 -20.92 -5.53 -13.39
C VAL A 113 -21.33 -5.97 -11.98
N LYS A 114 -21.15 -5.14 -10.95
CA LYS A 114 -21.51 -5.47 -9.56
C LYS A 114 -22.99 -5.27 -9.26
N THR A 115 -23.58 -4.18 -9.74
CA THR A 115 -25.00 -3.86 -9.49
C THR A 115 -25.93 -4.29 -10.61
N GLY A 116 -25.38 -4.62 -11.78
CA GLY A 116 -26.13 -4.96 -12.99
C GLY A 116 -26.89 -3.78 -13.59
N LYS A 117 -26.52 -2.54 -13.22
CA LYS A 117 -27.16 -1.30 -13.68
C LYS A 117 -26.24 -0.53 -14.61
N MET A 118 -26.83 0.17 -15.58
CA MET A 118 -26.12 1.18 -16.35
C MET A 118 -25.86 2.40 -15.47
N MET A 119 -24.69 3.00 -15.58
CA MET A 119 -24.34 4.25 -14.93
C MET A 119 -24.36 5.41 -15.92
N ASP A 120 -24.72 6.58 -15.42
CA ASP A 120 -24.57 7.82 -16.15
C ASP A 120 -23.10 8.28 -16.16
N VAL A 121 -22.81 9.33 -16.94
CA VAL A 121 -21.47 9.92 -17.07
C VAL A 121 -20.92 10.43 -15.73
N ASN A 122 -21.78 10.63 -14.73
CA ASN A 122 -21.42 11.09 -13.39
C ASN A 122 -21.25 9.94 -12.38
N GLY A 123 -21.39 8.68 -12.81
CA GLY A 123 -21.28 7.50 -11.94
C GLY A 123 -22.52 7.24 -11.07
N ASN A 124 -23.68 7.79 -11.42
CA ASN A 124 -24.97 7.49 -10.78
C ASN A 124 -25.74 6.45 -11.58
N ALA A 125 -26.64 5.70 -10.94
CA ALA A 125 -27.51 4.76 -11.65
C ALA A 125 -28.35 5.49 -12.71
N SER A 126 -28.22 5.05 -13.96
CA SER A 126 -28.93 5.58 -15.12
C SER A 126 -30.43 5.30 -15.01
N GLN A 127 -31.24 6.34 -15.13
CA GLN A 127 -32.71 6.26 -15.09
C GLN A 127 -33.28 5.39 -16.23
N LEU A 128 -32.57 5.27 -17.36
CA LEU A 128 -32.95 4.43 -18.50
C LEU A 128 -33.07 2.94 -18.15
N GLY A 129 -32.30 2.44 -17.18
CA GLY A 129 -32.36 1.04 -16.78
C GLY A 129 -33.56 0.68 -15.89
N GLU A 130 -34.16 1.68 -15.23
CA GLU A 130 -35.33 1.46 -14.37
C GLU A 130 -36.63 1.40 -15.16
N GLU A 131 -36.73 2.14 -16.28
CA GLU A 131 -37.91 2.12 -17.15
C GLU A 131 -38.09 0.77 -17.87
N ILE A 132 -37.01 0.11 -18.31
CA ILE A 132 -37.07 -1.17 -19.05
C ILE A 132 -37.58 -2.34 -18.18
N LYS A 133 -37.49 -2.25 -16.85
CA LYS A 133 -38.01 -3.28 -15.93
C LYS A 133 -39.47 -3.05 -15.52
N ALA A 134 -40.03 -1.88 -15.84
CA ALA A 134 -41.38 -1.51 -15.47
C ALA A 134 -42.45 -1.88 -16.52
N GLU A 135 -42.03 -2.32 -17.72
CA GLU A 135 -42.87 -2.90 -18.78
C GLU A 135 -42.80 -4.43 -18.79
#